data_AF-A0A1Y1VHX8-F1
#
_entry.id   AF-A0A1Y1VHX8-F1
#
_cell.length_a   1.000
_cell.length_b   1.000
_cell.length_c   1.000
_cell.angle_alpha   90.00
_cell.angle_beta   90.00
_cell.angle_gamma   90.00
#
_symmetry.space_group_name_H-M   'P 1'
#
loop_
_entity.id
_entity.type
_entity.pdbx_description
1 polymer ?
#
loop_
_entity_poly.entity_id
_entity_poly.type
_entity_poly.pdbx_seq_one_letter_code
_entity_poly.pdbx_strand_id
1 'polypeptide(L)'
;GKIINNEDEFIKNINNKEESLYIQDNIGINKTKNINITSQNFILIGNNVTTELHIKDIDFSFHEECESIEIQNITIIGNFRFLNNKNITFKNVNFIGKLTSYNNILDLKSTFYILNSNFSLPEEKSGYYFNNYNINIENSKFYGNNIYNLYLIEVLGNNKYFNTFNIKNTLFSGNYHNSGIISSYSNIACLNSRFENMFNGKLLNG
;
A
#
# COMPACT_ATOMS: atom_id res chain seq x y z
N GLY A 1 -4.23 12.06 18.72
CA GLY A 1 -2.99 12.05 17.92
C GLY A 1 -2.20 13.32 18.09
N LYS A 2 -0.91 13.25 17.80
CA LYS A 2 0.05 14.35 17.90
C LYS A 2 0.14 15.11 16.59
N ILE A 3 0.16 16.43 16.66
CA ILE A 3 0.49 17.27 15.51
C ILE A 3 1.99 17.13 15.24
N ILE A 4 2.35 16.87 13.98
CA ILE A 4 3.71 16.70 13.51
C ILE A 4 3.96 17.73 12.40
N ASN A 5 4.99 18.55 12.57
CA ASN A 5 5.33 19.64 11.65
C ASN A 5 6.70 19.45 10.98
N ASN A 6 7.51 18.51 11.47
CA ASN A 6 8.86 18.27 10.95
C ASN A 6 9.32 16.82 11.14
N GLU A 7 10.44 16.48 10.50
CA GLU A 7 11.06 15.16 10.55
C GLU A 7 11.39 14.72 12.00
N ASP A 8 11.96 15.60 12.81
CA ASP A 8 12.41 15.23 14.16
C ASP A 8 11.23 14.88 15.08
N GLU A 9 10.14 15.64 14.99
CA GLU A 9 8.88 15.33 15.66
C GLU A 9 8.31 14.00 15.17
N PHE A 10 8.31 13.74 13.87
CA PHE A 10 7.83 12.49 13.31
C PHE A 10 8.59 11.30 13.92
N ILE A 11 9.92 11.32 13.83
CA ILE A 11 10.80 10.26 14.32
C ILE A 11 10.68 10.07 15.82
N LYS A 12 10.65 11.17 16.59
CA LYS A 12 10.48 11.12 18.04
C LYS A 12 9.17 10.42 18.42
N ASN A 13 8.06 10.76 17.77
CA ASN A 13 6.75 10.18 18.10
C ASN A 13 6.64 8.72 17.66
N ILE A 14 7.25 8.33 16.53
CA ILE A 14 7.40 6.92 16.16
C ILE A 14 8.15 6.12 17.22
N ASN A 15 9.30 6.62 17.69
CA ASN A 15 10.09 5.95 18.71
C ASN A 15 9.37 5.85 20.05
N ASN A 16 8.51 6.82 20.35
CA ASN A 16 7.64 6.81 21.53
C ASN A 16 6.40 5.93 21.36
N LYS A 17 6.24 5.24 20.21
CA LYS A 17 5.10 4.39 19.87
C LYS A 17 3.76 5.13 19.93
N GLU A 18 3.75 6.41 19.58
CA GLU A 18 2.51 7.17 19.49
C GLU A 18 1.59 6.53 18.44
N GLU A 19 0.34 6.27 18.83
CA GLU A 19 -0.61 5.56 17.96
C GLU A 19 -1.18 6.43 16.84
N SER A 20 -1.15 7.76 16.98
CA SER A 20 -1.81 8.64 16.01
C SER A 20 -0.98 9.89 15.73
N LEU A 21 -0.63 10.10 14.46
CA LEU A 21 0.13 11.24 13.96
C LEU A 21 -0.71 12.04 12.97
N TYR A 22 -0.77 13.36 13.19
CA TYR A 22 -1.42 14.32 12.32
C TYR A 22 -0.37 15.18 11.62
N ILE A 23 -0.24 15.00 10.31
CA ILE A 23 0.70 15.76 9.47
C ILE A 23 -0.03 17.01 8.97
N GLN A 24 0.44 18.19 9.36
CA GLN A 24 -0.19 19.45 8.94
C GLN A 24 0.42 20.01 7.65
N ASP A 25 1.74 19.95 7.57
CA ASP A 25 2.54 20.49 6.47
C ASP A 25 3.31 19.38 5.75
N ASN A 26 3.98 19.71 4.65
CA ASN A 26 4.80 18.75 3.90
C ASN A 26 6.05 18.39 4.71
N ILE A 27 6.25 17.09 4.94
CA ILE A 27 7.39 16.58 5.70
C ILE A 27 8.25 15.69 4.80
N GLY A 28 9.54 16.00 4.75
CA GLY A 28 10.55 15.12 4.17
C GLY A 28 11.32 14.39 5.26
N ILE A 29 11.43 13.07 5.15
CA ILE A 29 12.19 12.22 6.04
C ILE A 29 13.48 11.81 5.33
N ASN A 30 14.61 12.33 5.80
CA ASN A 30 15.94 12.11 5.20
C ASN A 30 16.81 11.17 6.05
N LYS A 31 16.21 10.10 6.59
CA LYS A 31 16.95 9.09 7.34
C LYS A 31 17.60 8.07 6.41
N THR A 32 18.72 7.52 6.86
CA THR A 32 19.46 6.46 6.15
C THR A 32 19.13 5.06 6.63
N LYS A 33 18.28 4.95 7.67
CA LYS A 33 17.85 3.69 8.26
C LYS A 33 16.35 3.57 8.16
N ASN A 34 15.88 2.33 7.92
CA ASN A 34 14.47 2.00 7.94
C ASN A 34 13.82 2.46 9.24
N ILE A 35 12.59 2.96 9.11
CA ILE A 35 11.79 3.38 10.25
C ILE A 35 10.82 2.25 10.56
N ASN A 36 10.87 1.76 11.80
CA ASN A 36 10.12 0.60 12.25
C ASN A 36 8.95 1.04 13.16
N ILE A 37 7.74 0.69 12.77
CA ILE A 37 6.53 0.92 13.56
C ILE A 37 6.20 -0.34 14.37
N THR A 38 6.17 -0.17 15.69
CA THR A 38 5.91 -1.24 16.67
C THR A 38 4.84 -0.85 17.70
N SER A 39 4.12 0.25 17.46
CA SER A 39 2.89 0.56 18.21
C SER A 39 1.80 -0.42 17.81
N GLN A 40 0.94 -0.83 18.76
CA GLN A 40 -0.10 -1.83 18.48
C GLN A 40 -1.09 -1.34 17.41
N ASN A 41 -1.42 -0.05 17.48
CA ASN A 41 -2.23 0.65 16.49
C ASN A 41 -1.41 1.80 15.91
N PHE A 42 -1.60 2.10 14.63
CA PHE A 42 -0.98 3.24 13.99
C PHE A 42 -1.95 3.96 13.05
N ILE A 43 -2.11 5.25 13.25
CA ILE A 43 -3.01 6.12 12.49
C ILE A 43 -2.19 7.30 11.98
N LEU A 44 -2.04 7.41 10.66
CA LEU A 44 -1.39 8.55 10.00
C LEU A 44 -2.45 9.34 9.22
N ILE A 45 -2.68 10.58 9.63
CA ILE A 45 -3.68 11.45 9.00
C ILE A 45 -2.99 12.71 8.51
N GLY A 46 -3.08 12.98 7.21
CA GLY A 46 -2.74 14.30 6.68
C GLY A 46 -3.88 15.29 6.90
N ASN A 47 -3.56 16.57 6.94
CA ASN A 47 -4.56 17.64 6.99
C ASN A 47 -5.51 17.55 5.79
N ASN A 48 -4.97 17.23 4.61
CA ASN A 48 -5.74 16.91 3.41
C ASN A 48 -4.88 16.11 2.42
N VAL A 49 -5.48 15.66 1.31
CA VAL A 49 -4.79 14.82 0.31
C VAL A 49 -3.55 15.48 -0.32
N THR A 50 -3.40 16.81 -0.27
CA THR A 50 -2.22 17.54 -0.76
C THR A 50 -1.11 17.67 0.27
N THR A 51 -1.35 17.32 1.54
CA THR A 51 -0.29 17.17 2.55
C THR A 51 0.61 16.02 2.14
N GLU A 52 1.91 16.25 2.07
CA GLU A 52 2.88 15.25 1.60
C GLU A 52 3.78 14.73 2.72
N LEU A 53 3.93 13.41 2.78
CA LEU A 53 5.00 12.75 3.54
C LEU A 53 5.95 12.06 2.56
N HIS A 54 7.18 12.57 2.47
CA HIS A 54 8.24 12.02 1.63
C HIS A 54 9.17 11.15 2.48
N ILE A 55 9.29 9.87 2.14
CA ILE A 55 10.20 8.91 2.78
C ILE A 55 11.19 8.46 1.71
N LYS A 56 12.39 9.05 1.75
CA LYS A 56 13.41 8.83 0.72
C LYS A 56 14.33 7.67 1.10
N ASP A 57 14.62 6.81 0.14
CA ASP A 57 15.69 5.81 0.16
C ASP A 57 15.61 4.73 1.27
N ILE A 58 14.51 4.68 2.03
CA ILE A 58 14.29 3.72 3.12
C ILE A 58 12.88 3.15 3.09
N ASP A 59 12.70 2.00 3.73
CA ASP A 59 11.38 1.43 3.97
C ASP A 59 10.78 1.97 5.27
N PHE A 60 9.50 2.34 5.22
CA PHE A 60 8.64 2.50 6.38
C PHE A 60 7.98 1.15 6.69
N SER A 61 8.50 0.47 7.72
CA SER A 61 8.20 -0.92 8.00
C SER A 61 7.28 -1.07 9.22
N PHE A 62 6.10 -1.64 9.01
CA PHE A 62 5.15 -2.02 10.05
C PHE A 62 5.41 -3.46 10.46
N HIS A 63 5.84 -3.66 11.70
CA HIS A 63 6.14 -4.99 12.24
C HIS A 63 4.90 -5.65 12.84
N GLU A 64 5.01 -6.92 13.20
CA GLU A 64 3.88 -7.77 13.59
C GLU A 64 3.16 -7.29 14.85
N GLU A 65 3.83 -6.52 15.70
CA GLU A 65 3.20 -5.88 16.84
C GLU A 65 2.16 -4.83 16.43
N CYS A 66 2.30 -4.23 15.25
CA CYS A 66 1.38 -3.24 14.70
C CYS A 66 0.18 -3.92 14.03
N GLU A 67 -0.80 -4.32 14.82
CA GLU A 67 -1.93 -5.10 14.31
C GLU A 67 -2.85 -4.30 13.39
N SER A 68 -3.07 -3.01 13.69
CA SER A 68 -4.02 -2.15 12.98
C SER A 68 -3.37 -0.87 12.48
N ILE A 69 -3.43 -0.65 11.16
CA ILE A 69 -2.84 0.49 10.48
C ILE A 69 -3.89 1.23 9.67
N GLU A 70 -3.96 2.54 9.84
CA GLU A 70 -4.87 3.41 9.11
C GLU A 70 -4.14 4.64 8.59
N ILE A 71 -4.26 4.88 7.29
CA ILE A 71 -3.58 5.98 6.59
C ILE A 71 -4.63 6.76 5.81
N GLN A 72 -4.77 8.05 6.11
CA GLN A 72 -5.86 8.84 5.56
C GLN A 72 -5.45 10.24 5.11
N ASN A 73 -6.15 10.72 4.08
CA ASN A 73 -6.15 12.13 3.67
C ASN A 73 -4.73 12.69 3.51
N ILE A 74 -3.86 11.97 2.80
CA ILE A 74 -2.44 12.35 2.67
C ILE A 74 -1.88 11.85 1.35
N THR A 75 -0.87 12.55 0.82
CA THR A 75 0.01 12.04 -0.24
C THR A 75 1.25 11.44 0.40
N ILE A 76 1.56 10.19 0.08
CA ILE A 76 2.78 9.50 0.51
C ILE A 76 3.68 9.30 -0.72
N ILE A 77 4.94 9.70 -0.59
CA ILE A 77 5.98 9.38 -1.56
C ILE A 77 7.05 8.56 -0.85
N GLY A 78 7.08 7.25 -1.09
CA GLY A 78 8.02 6.35 -0.42
C GLY A 78 7.52 4.91 -0.30
N ASN A 79 8.33 4.07 0.34
CA ASN A 79 8.14 2.62 0.32
C ASN A 79 7.58 2.11 1.66
N PHE A 80 6.47 1.37 1.59
CA PHE A 80 5.83 0.77 2.76
C PHE A 80 5.99 -0.75 2.74
N ARG A 81 6.37 -1.29 3.91
CA ARG A 81 6.50 -2.72 4.13
C ARG A 81 5.64 -3.14 5.31
N PHE A 82 4.79 -4.14 5.11
CA PHE A 82 3.89 -4.68 6.12
C PHE A 82 4.25 -6.13 6.43
N LEU A 83 4.42 -6.46 7.72
CA LEU A 83 4.87 -7.75 8.21
C LEU A 83 3.86 -8.30 9.23
N ASN A 84 3.07 -9.29 8.83
CA ASN A 84 2.08 -10.00 9.65
C ASN A 84 1.03 -9.09 10.32
N ASN A 85 0.68 -7.96 9.71
CA ASN A 85 -0.32 -7.06 10.27
C ASN A 85 -1.75 -7.60 10.02
N LYS A 86 -2.70 -7.26 10.90
CA LYS A 86 -4.08 -7.78 10.82
C LYS A 86 -4.96 -6.94 9.91
N ASN A 87 -4.97 -5.63 10.12
CA ASN A 87 -5.87 -4.72 9.43
C ASN A 87 -5.07 -3.53 8.90
N ILE A 88 -5.11 -3.32 7.59
CA ILE A 88 -4.44 -2.19 6.95
C ILE A 88 -5.46 -1.44 6.11
N THR A 89 -5.61 -0.14 6.32
CA THR A 89 -6.57 0.70 5.60
C THR A 89 -5.91 1.94 5.03
N PHE A 90 -6.09 2.16 3.73
CA PHE A 90 -5.80 3.41 3.04
C PHE A 90 -7.10 4.07 2.63
N LYS A 91 -7.31 5.33 3.01
CA LYS A 91 -8.54 6.08 2.71
C LYS A 91 -8.22 7.48 2.23
N ASN A 92 -8.60 7.81 0.99
CA ASN A 92 -8.31 9.12 0.41
C ASN A 92 -6.79 9.42 0.43
N VAL A 93 -6.00 8.46 -0.05
CA VAL A 93 -4.54 8.54 -0.10
C VAL A 93 -4.07 8.62 -1.55
N ASN A 94 -3.08 9.48 -1.83
CA ASN A 94 -2.26 9.35 -3.04
C ASN A 94 -0.95 8.67 -2.66
N PHE A 95 -0.70 7.46 -3.14
CA PHE A 95 0.49 6.69 -2.81
C PHE A 95 1.38 6.56 -4.04
N ILE A 96 2.62 7.04 -3.94
CA ILE A 96 3.65 6.96 -4.97
C ILE A 96 4.86 6.25 -4.37
N GLY A 97 5.04 4.98 -4.71
CA GLY A 97 6.13 4.19 -4.15
C GLY A 97 5.81 2.70 -4.12
N LYS A 98 6.68 1.93 -3.49
CA LYS A 98 6.54 0.48 -3.38
C LYS A 98 5.66 0.12 -2.19
N LEU A 99 4.72 -0.78 -2.39
CA LEU A 99 3.94 -1.40 -1.32
C LEU A 99 4.17 -2.90 -1.34
N THR A 100 4.65 -3.44 -0.22
CA THR A 100 4.87 -4.87 -0.07
C THR A 100 4.30 -5.35 1.26
N SER A 101 3.42 -6.35 1.20
CA SER A 101 2.73 -6.90 2.36
C SER A 101 2.90 -8.40 2.45
N TYR A 102 3.42 -8.88 3.58
CA TYR A 102 3.62 -10.29 3.87
C TYR A 102 2.81 -10.69 5.10
N ASN A 103 2.04 -11.77 5.00
CA ASN A 103 1.44 -12.45 6.14
C ASN A 103 1.87 -13.91 6.11
N ASN A 104 2.83 -14.25 6.97
CA ASN A 104 3.33 -15.61 7.12
C ASN A 104 2.54 -16.41 8.17
N ILE A 105 1.61 -15.77 8.88
CA ILE A 105 0.77 -16.40 9.90
C ILE A 105 -0.55 -16.82 9.25
N LEU A 106 -0.61 -18.05 8.73
CA LEU A 106 -1.70 -18.51 7.86
C LEU A 106 -3.09 -18.54 8.52
N ASP A 107 -3.16 -18.77 9.83
CA ASP A 107 -4.42 -18.79 10.57
C ASP A 107 -4.92 -17.39 10.90
N LEU A 108 -4.11 -16.35 10.65
CA LEU A 108 -4.47 -14.97 10.85
C LEU A 108 -5.29 -14.47 9.66
N LYS A 109 -6.57 -14.16 9.91
CA LYS A 109 -7.41 -13.47 8.94
C LYS A 109 -6.99 -12.00 8.83
N SER A 110 -6.02 -11.74 7.97
CA SER A 110 -5.57 -10.38 7.68
C SER A 110 -6.34 -9.75 6.51
N THR A 111 -6.59 -8.45 6.62
CA THR A 111 -7.35 -7.67 5.64
C THR A 111 -6.63 -6.39 5.24
N PHE A 112 -6.76 -6.05 3.96
CA PHE A 112 -6.24 -4.85 3.35
C PHE A 112 -7.38 -4.09 2.66
N TYR A 113 -7.60 -2.83 3.03
CA TYR A 113 -8.62 -1.97 2.46
C TYR A 113 -7.97 -0.78 1.76
N ILE A 114 -8.34 -0.55 0.50
CA ILE A 114 -7.91 0.62 -0.28
C ILE A 114 -9.16 1.33 -0.79
N LEU A 115 -9.44 2.50 -0.25
CA LEU A 115 -10.70 3.21 -0.42
C LEU A 115 -10.45 4.62 -0.96
N ASN A 116 -11.14 4.98 -2.05
CA ASN A 116 -11.09 6.33 -2.63
C ASN A 116 -9.66 6.86 -2.83
N SER A 117 -8.72 6.01 -3.24
CA SER A 117 -7.28 6.31 -3.23
C SER A 117 -6.68 6.20 -4.62
N ASN A 118 -5.55 6.87 -4.85
CA ASN A 118 -4.77 6.78 -6.08
C ASN A 118 -3.39 6.17 -5.77
N PHE A 119 -3.00 5.17 -6.54
CA PHE A 119 -1.74 4.44 -6.40
C PHE A 119 -0.98 4.53 -7.71
N SER A 120 0.22 5.09 -7.70
CA SER A 120 1.10 5.17 -8.88
C SER A 120 2.41 4.43 -8.62
N LEU A 121 2.76 3.50 -9.51
CA LEU A 121 4.01 2.76 -9.37
C LEU A 121 5.20 3.72 -9.54
N PRO A 122 6.23 3.63 -8.68
CA PRO A 122 7.51 4.27 -8.95
C PRO A 122 8.17 3.59 -10.15
N GLU A 123 9.21 4.18 -10.75
CA GLU A 123 10.01 3.56 -11.83
C GLU A 123 10.90 2.41 -11.31
N GLU A 124 10.25 1.41 -10.68
CA GLU A 124 10.84 0.22 -10.09
C GLU A 124 10.34 -1.06 -10.79
N LYS A 125 11.12 -2.13 -10.67
CA LYS A 125 10.84 -3.44 -11.28
C LYS A 125 9.95 -4.35 -10.42
N SER A 126 9.02 -3.77 -9.64
CA SER A 126 8.06 -4.53 -8.85
C SER A 126 6.72 -3.79 -8.76
N GLY A 127 5.62 -4.53 -8.93
CA GLY A 127 4.27 -4.03 -8.68
C GLY A 127 3.94 -3.98 -7.18
N TYR A 128 2.70 -3.65 -6.86
CA TYR A 128 2.18 -3.76 -5.50
C TYR A 128 1.99 -5.22 -5.13
N TYR A 129 2.59 -5.64 -4.04
CA TYR A 129 2.67 -7.05 -3.67
C TYR A 129 1.92 -7.34 -2.38
N PHE A 130 1.04 -8.34 -2.42
CA PHE A 130 0.26 -8.81 -1.28
C PHE A 130 0.35 -10.32 -1.15
N ASN A 131 0.76 -10.81 0.02
CA ASN A 131 0.85 -12.24 0.31
C ASN A 131 0.02 -12.62 1.54
N ASN A 132 -0.95 -13.49 1.35
CA ASN A 132 -1.89 -13.99 2.37
C ASN A 132 -2.75 -12.93 3.06
N TYR A 133 -3.31 -12.00 2.27
CA TYR A 133 -4.30 -11.03 2.73
C TYR A 133 -5.60 -11.18 1.95
N ASN A 134 -6.71 -10.94 2.65
CA ASN A 134 -7.96 -10.58 1.99
C ASN A 134 -7.88 -9.10 1.60
N ILE A 135 -8.18 -8.77 0.35
CA ILE A 135 -7.99 -7.44 -0.20
C ILE A 135 -9.33 -6.90 -0.70
N ASN A 136 -9.65 -5.67 -0.30
CA ASN A 136 -10.82 -4.95 -0.79
C ASN A 136 -10.37 -3.59 -1.35
N ILE A 137 -10.60 -3.37 -2.63
CA ILE A 137 -10.28 -2.12 -3.33
C ILE A 137 -11.58 -1.50 -3.84
N GLU A 138 -11.86 -0.27 -3.42
CA GLU A 138 -13.07 0.44 -3.82
C GLU A 138 -12.80 1.88 -4.25
N ASN A 139 -13.47 2.30 -5.33
CA ASN A 139 -13.47 3.68 -5.84
C ASN A 139 -12.04 4.24 -6.03
N SER A 140 -11.08 3.40 -6.40
CA SER A 140 -9.66 3.75 -6.41
C SER A 140 -9.08 3.74 -7.83
N LYS A 141 -7.85 4.22 -7.97
CA LYS A 141 -7.14 4.24 -9.26
C LYS A 141 -5.71 3.73 -9.08
N PHE A 142 -5.27 2.89 -10.01
CA PHE A 142 -3.93 2.30 -10.03
C PHE A 142 -3.27 2.61 -11.37
N TYR A 143 -2.07 3.17 -11.32
CA TYR A 143 -1.31 3.60 -12.48
C TYR A 143 0.03 2.89 -12.57
N GLY A 144 0.35 2.45 -13.78
CA GLY A 144 1.61 1.89 -14.16
C GLY A 144 2.75 2.90 -14.29
N ASN A 145 3.92 2.38 -14.64
CA ASN A 145 5.15 3.12 -14.91
C ASN A 145 5.65 2.81 -16.34
N ASN A 146 6.91 3.09 -16.64
CA ASN A 146 7.50 2.80 -17.95
C ASN A 146 8.29 1.47 -18.00
N ILE A 147 8.21 0.66 -16.94
CA ILE A 147 8.89 -0.63 -16.85
C ILE A 147 8.03 -1.72 -17.49
N TYR A 148 8.55 -2.33 -18.57
CA TYR A 148 7.86 -3.39 -19.29
C TYR A 148 7.75 -4.70 -18.48
N ASN A 149 6.72 -5.50 -18.81
CA ASN A 149 6.50 -6.85 -18.28
C ASN A 149 6.32 -6.92 -16.75
N LEU A 150 5.67 -5.92 -16.18
CA LEU A 150 5.36 -5.86 -14.75
C LEU A 150 3.85 -5.95 -14.54
N TYR A 151 3.40 -6.65 -13.49
CA TYR A 151 1.99 -6.56 -13.06
C TYR A 151 1.81 -5.34 -12.14
N LEU A 152 0.68 -4.62 -12.26
CA LEU A 152 0.36 -3.54 -11.31
C LEU A 152 0.18 -4.10 -9.89
N ILE A 153 -0.52 -5.22 -9.77
CA ILE A 153 -0.76 -5.90 -8.50
C ILE A 153 -0.41 -7.39 -8.64
N GLU A 154 0.33 -7.90 -7.66
CA GLU A 154 0.58 -9.32 -7.45
C GLU A 154 -0.05 -9.76 -6.12
N VAL A 155 -0.95 -10.75 -6.19
CA VAL A 155 -1.62 -11.32 -5.01
C VAL A 155 -1.33 -12.81 -4.90
N LEU A 156 -0.54 -13.20 -3.91
CA LEU A 156 -0.25 -14.61 -3.63
C LEU A 156 -1.04 -15.07 -2.40
N GLY A 157 -1.79 -16.15 -2.57
CA GLY A 157 -2.46 -16.84 -1.47
C GLY A 157 -1.81 -18.18 -1.13
N ASN A 158 -2.39 -18.83 -0.13
CA ASN A 158 -1.99 -20.16 0.29
C ASN A 158 -2.93 -21.21 -0.32
N ASN A 159 -2.38 -22.32 -0.80
CA ASN A 159 -3.17 -23.39 -1.42
C ASN A 159 -4.15 -24.09 -0.46
N LYS A 160 -4.01 -23.93 0.85
CA LYS A 160 -4.94 -24.42 1.88
C LYS A 160 -6.01 -23.39 2.25
N TYR A 161 -5.70 -22.10 2.11
CA TYR A 161 -6.55 -20.99 2.54
C TYR A 161 -6.62 -19.94 1.43
N PHE A 162 -7.68 -20.03 0.62
CA PHE A 162 -7.91 -19.10 -0.48
C PHE A 162 -8.26 -17.72 0.07
N ASN A 163 -7.48 -16.71 -0.31
CA ASN A 163 -7.80 -15.32 0.03
C ASN A 163 -8.83 -14.75 -0.94
N THR A 164 -9.57 -13.75 -0.46
CA THR A 164 -10.50 -12.99 -1.29
C THR A 164 -9.84 -11.71 -1.79
N PHE A 165 -10.05 -11.39 -3.07
CA PHE A 165 -9.63 -10.12 -3.66
C PHE A 165 -10.83 -9.48 -4.36
N ASN A 166 -11.44 -8.51 -3.69
CA ASN A 166 -12.61 -7.80 -4.18
C ASN A 166 -12.22 -6.43 -4.73
N ILE A 167 -12.69 -6.12 -5.93
CA ILE A 167 -12.41 -4.88 -6.65
C ILE A 167 -13.72 -4.27 -7.10
N LYS A 168 -13.97 -3.01 -6.73
CA LYS A 168 -15.21 -2.31 -7.06
C LYS A 168 -14.95 -0.88 -7.53
N ASN A 169 -15.63 -0.46 -8.60
CA ASN A 169 -15.59 0.92 -9.09
C ASN A 169 -14.15 1.47 -9.27
N THR A 170 -13.21 0.63 -9.69
CA THR A 170 -11.78 0.95 -9.66
C THR A 170 -11.22 1.00 -11.08
N LEU A 171 -10.27 1.92 -11.31
CA LEU A 171 -9.54 2.03 -12.57
C LEU A 171 -8.13 1.48 -12.42
N PHE A 172 -7.70 0.64 -13.38
CA PHE A 172 -6.32 0.23 -13.55
C PHE A 172 -5.84 0.72 -14.92
N SER A 173 -4.70 1.40 -14.97
CA SER A 173 -4.07 1.86 -16.21
C SER A 173 -2.60 1.44 -16.26
N GLY A 174 -2.25 0.56 -17.19
CA GLY A 174 -0.91 -0.04 -17.27
C GLY A 174 0.12 0.76 -18.07
N ASN A 175 -0.25 1.93 -18.60
CA ASN A 175 0.60 2.77 -19.44
C ASN A 175 1.24 2.02 -20.64
N TYR A 176 0.56 0.99 -21.16
CA TYR A 176 1.02 0.06 -22.21
C TYR A 176 2.31 -0.72 -21.91
N HIS A 177 2.82 -0.63 -20.68
CA HIS A 177 4.06 -1.28 -20.24
C HIS A 177 3.80 -2.34 -19.16
N ASN A 178 2.76 -2.14 -18.36
CA ASN A 178 2.41 -3.02 -17.25
C ASN A 178 1.12 -3.80 -17.55
N SER A 179 1.09 -5.06 -17.14
CA SER A 179 -0.10 -5.91 -17.08
C SER A 179 -0.93 -5.58 -15.85
N GLY A 180 -2.20 -6.01 -15.83
CA GLY A 180 -3.12 -5.68 -14.74
C GLY A 180 -2.78 -6.37 -13.42
N ILE A 181 -3.31 -7.58 -13.22
CA ILE A 181 -3.22 -8.31 -11.95
C ILE A 181 -2.71 -9.72 -12.24
N ILE A 182 -1.76 -10.19 -11.45
CA ILE A 182 -1.46 -11.62 -11.32
C ILE A 182 -1.92 -12.11 -9.96
N SER A 183 -2.50 -13.30 -9.92
CA SER A 183 -2.82 -13.95 -8.66
C SER A 183 -2.66 -15.46 -8.68
N SER A 184 -2.36 -16.02 -7.51
CA SER A 184 -2.30 -17.46 -7.25
C SER A 184 -3.07 -17.77 -5.96
N TYR A 185 -3.85 -18.85 -5.96
CA TYR A 185 -4.61 -19.33 -4.79
C TYR A 185 -5.50 -18.24 -4.14
N SER A 186 -6.22 -17.48 -4.95
CA SER A 186 -7.18 -16.47 -4.50
C SER A 186 -8.48 -16.53 -5.31
N ASN A 187 -9.56 -16.02 -4.72
CA ASN A 187 -10.82 -15.75 -5.40
C ASN A 187 -10.88 -14.26 -5.71
N ILE A 188 -10.96 -13.90 -7.00
CA ILE A 188 -11.07 -12.51 -7.44
C ILE A 188 -12.51 -12.20 -7.84
N ALA A 189 -13.09 -11.16 -7.25
CA ALA A 189 -14.37 -10.60 -7.66
C ALA A 189 -14.18 -9.15 -8.12
N CYS A 190 -14.64 -8.85 -9.34
CA CYS A 190 -14.46 -7.54 -9.96
C CYS A 190 -15.81 -6.99 -10.41
N LEU A 191 -16.18 -5.81 -9.90
CA LEU A 191 -17.46 -5.16 -10.18
C LEU A 191 -17.24 -3.72 -10.65
N ASN A 192 -17.88 -3.34 -11.75
CA ASN A 192 -17.88 -1.96 -12.27
C ASN A 192 -16.48 -1.33 -12.37
N SER A 193 -15.46 -2.13 -12.66
CA SER A 193 -14.06 -1.69 -12.70
C SER A 193 -13.50 -1.81 -14.11
N ARG A 194 -12.51 -0.99 -14.43
CA ARG A 194 -11.94 -0.87 -15.77
C ARG A 194 -10.44 -1.11 -15.76
N PHE A 195 -9.97 -1.88 -16.73
CA PHE A 195 -8.55 -2.06 -17.03
C PHE A 195 -8.30 -1.44 -18.40
N GLU A 196 -7.39 -0.49 -18.50
CA GLU A 196 -7.05 0.20 -19.74
C GLU A 196 -5.54 0.28 -19.95
N ASN A 197 -5.10 0.40 -21.19
CA ASN A 197 -3.69 0.56 -21.54
C ASN A 197 -2.81 -0.52 -20.88
N MET A 198 -3.29 -1.76 -20.84
CA MET A 198 -2.53 -2.87 -20.26
C MET A 198 -1.59 -3.46 -21.30
N PHE A 199 -0.41 -3.86 -20.85
CA PHE A 199 0.50 -4.67 -21.65
C PHE A 199 0.07 -6.14 -21.60
N ASN A 200 -0.20 -6.72 -22.78
CA ASN A 200 -0.49 -8.15 -22.96
C ASN A 200 0.63 -8.77 -23.80
N GLY A 201 1.63 -9.36 -23.15
CA GLY A 201 2.77 -10.01 -23.80
C GLY A 201 2.72 -11.54 -23.71
N LYS A 202 3.52 -12.24 -24.53
CA LYS A 202 3.55 -13.72 -24.62
C LYS A 202 3.84 -14.46 -23.31
N LEU A 203 4.42 -13.79 -22.31
CA LEU A 203 4.81 -14.37 -21.00
C LEU A 203 3.83 -14.03 -19.87
N LEU A 204 2.94 -13.06 -20.06
CA LEU A 204 2.02 -12.56 -19.04
C LEU A 204 0.62 -12.65 -19.65
N ASN A 205 -0.01 -13.81 -19.48
CA ASN A 205 -1.39 -14.01 -19.92
C ASN A 205 -2.31 -13.45 -18.84
N GLY A 206 -3.03 -12.38 -19.18
CA GLY A 206 -4.22 -11.88 -18.49
C GLY A 206 -5.38 -11.87 -19.48
#